data_AF-A0A132TAY4-F1
#
_entry.id   AF-A0A132TAY4-F1
#
_cell.length_a   1.000
_cell.length_b   1.000
_cell.length_c   1.000
_cell.angle_alpha   90.00
_cell.angle_beta   90.00
_cell.angle_gamma   90.00
#
_symmetry.space_group_name_H-M   'P 1'
#
loop_
_entity.id
_entity.type
_entity.pdbx_description
1 polymer ?
#
loop_
_entity_poly.entity_id
_entity_poly.type
_entity_poly.pdbx_seq_one_letter_code
_entity_poly.pdbx_strand_id
1 'polypeptide(L)'
;MRCPPQDVDVSRVVERGLARCPRCVAVADYVFIESERNVVRYEVRCRKCGECYGEESRPGAPLQGAAEEPLIQWPPDCEPVPPRDWRDDVRAKLSVATQRGRAEMDVVNRRAHHLLEYGRTWMNERRSQRKVDQTGG
;
A
#
# COMPACT_ATOMS: atom_id res chain seq x y z
N MET A 1 24.34 3.45 30.11
CA MET A 1 25.40 3.01 29.19
C MET A 1 26.23 4.22 28.83
N ARG A 2 27.51 4.24 29.21
CA ARG A 2 28.40 5.40 29.10
C ARG A 2 29.22 5.27 27.82
N CYS A 3 29.30 6.34 27.03
CA CYS A 3 30.29 6.46 25.97
C CYS A 3 31.71 6.30 26.57
N PRO A 4 32.67 5.69 25.85
CA PRO A 4 34.04 5.59 26.31
C PRO A 4 34.66 6.98 26.56
N PRO A 5 35.67 7.09 27.45
CA PRO A 5 36.31 8.35 27.77
C PRO A 5 36.92 8.96 26.51
N GLN A 6 36.61 10.23 26.27
CA GLN A 6 37.15 11.02 25.18
C GLN A 6 38.66 11.21 25.42
N ASP A 7 39.49 10.59 24.59
CA ASP A 7 40.87 11.02 24.43
C ASP A 7 40.86 12.52 24.13
N VAL A 8 41.76 13.26 24.79
CA VAL A 8 41.87 14.72 24.85
C VAL A 8 42.37 15.33 23.53
N ASP A 9 41.70 15.02 22.43
CA ASP A 9 41.82 15.67 21.12
C ASP A 9 40.68 16.69 20.99
N VAL A 10 40.94 17.91 20.48
CA VAL A 10 39.88 18.93 20.36
C VAL A 10 38.83 18.46 19.34
N SER A 11 37.73 17.91 19.85
CA SER A 11 36.61 17.44 19.05
C SER A 11 35.54 18.53 18.91
N ARG A 12 35.21 18.92 17.67
CA ARG A 12 34.19 19.94 17.37
C ARG A 12 33.01 19.32 16.64
N VAL A 13 31.80 19.61 17.12
CA VAL A 13 30.57 19.29 16.36
C VAL A 13 30.49 20.23 15.16
N VAL A 14 30.57 19.67 13.96
CA VAL A 14 30.50 20.41 12.68
C VAL A 14 29.09 20.45 12.12
N GLU A 15 28.28 19.42 12.37
CA GLU A 15 26.89 19.34 11.92
C GLU A 15 26.03 18.57 12.93
N ARG A 16 24.74 18.89 13.00
CA ARG A 16 23.74 18.17 13.81
C ARG A 16 22.38 18.17 13.11
N GLY A 17 21.59 17.13 13.35
CA GLY A 17 20.23 17.07 12.81
C GLY A 17 19.44 15.88 13.32
N LEU A 18 18.41 15.50 12.58
CA LEU A 18 17.54 14.37 12.90
C LEU A 18 17.76 13.21 11.92
N ALA A 19 17.86 11.99 12.46
CA ALA A 19 17.97 10.75 11.71
C ALA A 19 17.05 9.68 12.29
N ARG A 20 17.01 8.51 11.65
CA ARG A 20 16.32 7.32 12.18
C ARG A 20 17.31 6.48 12.97
N CYS A 21 16.91 6.05 14.16
CA CYS A 21 17.68 5.10 14.95
C CYS A 21 17.82 3.77 14.17
N PRO A 22 19.03 3.25 13.93
CA PRO A 22 19.23 1.99 13.21
C PRO A 22 18.58 0.78 13.89
N ARG A 23 18.40 0.83 15.21
CA ARG A 23 17.81 -0.25 16.00
C ARG A 23 16.28 -0.22 16.04
N CYS A 24 15.68 0.94 16.33
CA CYS A 24 14.24 1.02 16.64
C CYS A 24 13.45 1.96 15.71
N VAL A 25 14.12 2.59 14.74
CA VAL A 25 13.53 3.47 13.71
C VAL A 25 12.82 4.72 14.27
N ALA A 26 12.92 4.96 15.57
CA ALA A 26 12.49 6.22 16.16
C ALA A 26 13.34 7.39 15.64
N VAL A 27 12.76 8.58 15.65
CA VAL A 27 13.51 9.82 15.40
C VAL A 27 14.55 9.97 16.50
N ALA A 28 15.79 10.24 16.09
CA ALA A 28 16.96 10.38 16.96
C ALA A 28 17.81 11.56 16.48
N ASP A 29 18.58 12.13 17.41
CA ASP A 29 19.55 13.18 17.10
C ASP A 29 20.79 12.54 16.45
N TYR A 30 21.29 13.11 15.35
CA TYR A 30 22.63 12.81 14.83
C TYR A 30 23.58 14.00 14.96
N VAL A 31 24.87 13.72 15.02
CA VAL A 31 25.94 14.71 14.98
C VAL A 31 27.10 14.23 14.12
N PHE A 32 27.76 15.16 13.44
CA PHE A 32 29.10 14.96 12.89
C PHE A 32 30.11 15.70 13.77
N ILE A 33 31.15 15.00 14.18
CA ILE A 33 32.21 15.50 15.06
C ILE A 33 33.53 15.40 14.31
N GLU A 34 34.15 16.54 14.07
CA GLU A 34 35.51 16.63 13.51
C GLU A 34 36.53 16.64 14.65
N SER A 35 37.64 15.92 14.45
CA SER A 35 38.79 15.87 15.35
C SER A 35 40.04 16.40 14.64
N GLU A 36 41.09 16.76 15.39
CA GLU A 36 42.29 17.44 14.85
C GLU A 36 43.01 16.61 13.77
N ARG A 37 42.82 15.29 13.78
CA ARG A 37 43.41 14.37 12.80
C ARG A 37 42.64 14.26 11.48
N ASN A 38 41.79 15.24 11.18
CA ASN A 38 40.83 15.21 10.07
C ASN A 38 39.92 13.97 10.10
N VAL A 39 39.70 13.37 11.27
CA VAL A 39 38.73 12.26 11.39
C VAL A 39 37.37 12.85 11.69
N VAL A 40 36.39 12.47 10.88
CA VAL A 40 34.99 12.87 11.05
C VAL A 40 34.22 11.68 11.61
N ARG A 41 33.66 11.81 12.81
CA ARG A 41 32.78 10.80 13.41
C ARG A 41 31.33 11.18 13.22
N TYR A 42 30.57 10.33 12.54
CA TYR A 42 29.11 10.37 12.54
C TYR A 42 28.58 9.62 13.76
N GLU A 43 27.60 10.19 14.46
CA GLU A 43 27.02 9.57 15.66
C GLU A 43 25.51 9.80 15.74
N VAL A 44 24.73 8.75 16.04
CA VAL A 44 23.27 8.79 16.24
C VAL A 44 22.93 8.35 17.65
N ARG A 45 22.26 9.22 18.42
CA ARG A 45 21.86 8.97 19.82
C ARG A 45 20.35 8.84 19.95
N CYS A 46 19.87 7.62 20.17
CA CYS A 46 18.45 7.37 20.33
C CYS A 46 18.01 7.45 21.80
N ARG A 47 17.18 8.44 22.13
CA ARG A 47 16.60 8.56 23.49
C ARG A 47 15.51 7.53 23.79
N LYS A 48 14.88 6.94 22.76
CA LYS A 48 13.80 5.96 22.92
C LYS A 48 14.33 4.60 23.36
N CYS A 49 15.34 4.07 22.69
CA CYS A 49 15.87 2.73 22.98
C CYS A 49 17.27 2.75 23.62
N GLY A 50 17.90 3.92 23.76
CA GLY A 50 19.23 4.07 24.35
C GLY A 50 20.39 3.71 23.43
N GLU A 51 20.13 3.31 22.18
CA GLU A 51 21.16 2.97 21.20
C GLU A 51 22.02 4.19 20.84
N CYS A 52 23.33 3.97 20.71
CA CYS A 52 24.30 4.96 20.29
C CYS A 52 25.14 4.38 19.15
N TYR A 53 24.76 4.69 17.91
CA TYR A 53 25.51 4.28 16.73
C TYR A 53 26.61 5.31 16.45
N GLY A 54 27.80 4.86 16.04
CA GLY A 54 28.90 5.74 15.68
C GLY A 54 29.78 5.13 14.59
N GLU A 55 30.22 5.97 13.64
CA GLU A 55 31.06 5.58 12.50
C GLU A 55 32.14 6.64 12.28
N GLU A 56 33.39 6.22 12.14
CA GLU A 56 34.53 7.11 11.90
C GLU A 56 34.93 7.09 10.42
N SER A 57 34.93 8.27 9.80
CA SER A 57 35.37 8.50 8.44
C SER A 57 36.70 9.25 8.44
N ARG A 58 37.70 8.71 7.72
CA ARG A 58 38.99 9.39 7.48
C ARG A 58 39.03 9.83 6.02
N PRO A 59 38.81 11.11 5.70
CA PRO A 59 38.97 11.62 4.35
C PRO A 59 40.42 11.40 3.90
N GLY A 60 40.64 10.54 2.89
CA GLY A 60 41.93 10.40 2.22
C GLY A 60 42.84 9.25 2.67
N ALA A 61 42.39 8.28 3.48
CA ALA A 61 43.12 7.02 3.57
C ALA A 61 42.92 6.25 2.26
N PRO A 62 43.99 5.97 1.47
CA PRO A 62 43.85 5.07 0.33
C PRO A 62 43.40 3.72 0.89
N LEU A 63 42.23 3.25 0.48
CA LEU A 63 41.82 1.87 0.73
C LEU A 63 42.90 0.98 0.07
N GLN A 64 43.84 0.48 0.88
CA GLN A 64 44.78 -0.54 0.44
C GLN A 64 43.98 -1.82 0.25
N GLY A 65 43.49 -1.98 -0.97
CA GLY A 65 42.49 -2.97 -1.33
C GLY A 65 41.43 -2.28 -2.16
N ALA A 66 41.76 -2.00 -3.42
CA ALA A 66 40.77 -1.81 -4.46
C ALA A 66 40.02 -3.15 -4.62
N ALA A 67 39.15 -3.46 -3.66
CA ALA A 67 37.98 -4.26 -3.95
C ALA A 67 37.21 -3.40 -4.94
N GLU A 68 37.24 -3.82 -6.20
CA GLU A 68 36.46 -3.25 -7.30
C GLU A 68 35.09 -2.92 -6.76
N GLU A 69 34.84 -1.63 -6.52
CA GLU A 69 33.60 -1.15 -5.93
C GLU A 69 32.52 -1.61 -6.91
N PRO A 70 31.65 -2.56 -6.54
CA PRO A 70 30.68 -3.08 -7.48
C PRO A 70 29.85 -1.88 -7.90
N LEU A 71 29.97 -1.49 -9.16
CA LEU A 71 29.18 -0.41 -9.76
C LEU A 71 27.74 -0.69 -9.41
N ILE A 72 27.20 0.07 -8.45
CA ILE A 72 25.79 -0.06 -8.07
C ILE A 72 25.01 0.37 -9.30
N GLN A 73 24.52 -0.62 -10.04
CA GLN A 73 23.62 -0.38 -11.15
C GLN A 73 22.25 -0.07 -10.55
N TRP A 74 22.01 1.23 -10.34
CA TRP A 74 20.69 1.70 -9.98
C TRP A 74 19.67 1.26 -11.05
N PRO A 75 18.46 0.81 -10.65
CA PRO A 75 17.38 0.63 -11.61
C PRO A 75 17.20 1.92 -12.41
N PRO A 76 16.92 1.84 -13.71
CA PRO A 76 16.61 3.02 -14.50
C PRO A 76 15.47 3.80 -13.86
N ASP A 77 15.59 5.14 -13.84
CA ASP A 77 14.51 6.01 -13.41
C ASP A 77 13.26 5.69 -14.22
N CYS A 78 12.24 5.15 -13.57
CA CYS A 78 10.96 4.89 -14.20
C CYS A 78 10.17 6.20 -14.25
N GLU A 79 9.56 6.51 -15.41
CA GLU A 79 8.64 7.64 -15.48
C GLU A 79 7.50 7.46 -14.46
N PRO A 80 7.06 8.55 -13.80
CA PRO A 80 5.94 8.48 -12.87
C PRO A 80 4.70 7.96 -13.61
N VAL A 81 4.12 6.87 -13.10
CA VAL A 81 2.86 6.34 -13.62
C VAL A 81 1.81 7.46 -13.59
N PRO A 82 1.11 7.74 -14.71
CA PRO A 82 0.08 8.76 -14.75
C PRO A 82 -0.93 8.57 -13.61
N PRO A 83 -1.42 9.66 -12.98
CA PRO A 83 -2.44 9.56 -11.95
C PRO A 83 -3.66 8.79 -12.46
N ARG A 84 -4.00 7.71 -11.77
CA ARG A 84 -5.14 6.87 -12.13
C ARG A 84 -6.46 7.57 -11.78
N ASP A 85 -7.40 7.65 -12.72
CA ASP A 85 -8.75 8.13 -12.42
C ASP A 85 -9.60 7.03 -11.79
N TRP A 86 -9.59 6.99 -10.46
CA TRP A 86 -10.38 6.05 -9.67
C TRP A 86 -11.89 6.20 -9.86
N ARG A 87 -12.39 7.40 -10.19
CA ARG A 87 -13.83 7.66 -10.30
C ARG A 87 -14.38 6.98 -11.55
N ASP A 88 -13.64 7.10 -12.65
CA ASP A 88 -14.03 6.48 -13.92
C ASP A 88 -13.90 4.95 -13.85
N ASP A 89 -12.84 4.43 -13.25
CA ASP A 89 -12.66 2.98 -13.04
C ASP A 89 -13.80 2.38 -12.20
N VAL A 90 -14.19 3.04 -11.11
CA VAL A 90 -15.30 2.58 -10.26
C VAL A 90 -16.62 2.68 -11.01
N ARG A 91 -16.87 3.78 -11.73
CA ARG A 91 -18.08 3.96 -12.54
C ARG A 91 -18.22 2.87 -13.60
N ALA A 92 -17.14 2.54 -14.30
CA ALA A 92 -17.12 1.48 -15.31
C ALA A 92 -17.45 0.11 -14.70
N LYS A 93 -16.91 -0.22 -13.53
CA LYS A 93 -17.22 -1.49 -12.85
C LYS A 93 -18.67 -1.55 -12.37
N LEU A 94 -19.18 -0.45 -11.81
CA LEU A 94 -20.57 -0.37 -11.36
C LEU A 94 -21.57 -0.44 -12.52
N SER A 95 -21.26 0.14 -13.68
CA SER A 95 -22.14 0.08 -14.85
C SER A 95 -22.26 -1.35 -15.38
N VAL A 96 -21.16 -2.09 -15.45
CA VAL A 96 -21.15 -3.50 -15.84
C VAL A 96 -21.97 -4.35 -14.86
N ALA A 97 -21.79 -4.15 -13.55
CA ALA A 97 -22.57 -4.86 -12.54
C ALA A 97 -24.07 -4.55 -12.64
N THR A 98 -24.43 -3.28 -12.87
CA THR A 98 -25.82 -2.84 -13.04
C THR A 98 -26.46 -3.45 -14.28
N GLN A 99 -25.74 -3.47 -15.41
CA GLN A 99 -26.23 -4.07 -16.65
C GLN A 99 -26.49 -5.57 -16.48
N ARG A 100 -25.57 -6.27 -15.82
CA ARG A 100 -25.74 -7.69 -15.50
C ARG A 100 -26.97 -7.93 -14.61
N GLY A 101 -27.12 -7.16 -13.55
CA GLY A 101 -28.28 -7.27 -12.64
C GLY A 101 -29.60 -7.04 -13.36
N ARG A 102 -29.68 -6.05 -14.25
CA ARG A 102 -30.88 -5.81 -15.08
C ARG A 102 -31.18 -6.99 -16.00
N ALA A 103 -30.18 -7.52 -16.69
CA ALA A 103 -30.38 -8.67 -17.58
C ALA A 103 -30.90 -9.91 -16.83
N GLU A 104 -30.39 -10.16 -15.62
CA GLU A 104 -30.87 -11.25 -14.77
C GLU A 104 -32.32 -11.01 -14.30
N MET A 105 -32.65 -9.79 -13.87
CA MET A 105 -34.01 -9.42 -13.49
C MET A 105 -35.00 -9.53 -14.65
N ASP A 106 -34.61 -9.16 -15.88
CA ASP A 106 -35.46 -9.28 -17.06
C ASP A 106 -35.81 -10.74 -17.36
N VAL A 107 -34.88 -11.67 -17.14
CA VAL A 107 -35.15 -13.11 -17.27
C VAL A 107 -36.17 -13.58 -16.24
N VAL A 108 -36.00 -13.17 -14.97
CA VAL A 108 -36.94 -13.50 -13.89
C VAL A 108 -38.32 -12.91 -14.18
N ASN A 109 -38.37 -11.65 -14.64
CA ASN A 109 -39.61 -10.97 -14.96
C ASN A 109 -40.39 -11.69 -16.07
N ARG A 110 -39.71 -12.07 -17.16
CA ARG A 110 -40.34 -12.87 -18.24
C ARG A 110 -40.90 -14.20 -17.74
N ARG A 111 -40.17 -14.90 -16.87
CA ARG A 111 -40.63 -16.17 -16.27
C ARG A 111 -41.84 -15.96 -15.36
N ALA A 112 -41.83 -14.91 -14.53
CA ALA A 112 -42.94 -14.58 -13.65
C ALA A 112 -44.21 -14.26 -14.45
N HIS A 113 -44.09 -13.44 -15.50
CA HIS A 113 -45.20 -13.16 -16.41
C HIS A 113 -45.79 -14.43 -17.04
N HIS A 114 -44.94 -15.32 -17.55
CA HIS A 114 -45.39 -16.58 -18.14
C HIS A 114 -46.14 -17.47 -17.13
N LEU A 115 -45.66 -17.56 -15.89
CA LEU A 115 -46.33 -18.34 -14.84
C LEU A 115 -47.68 -17.72 -14.45
N LEU A 116 -47.77 -16.40 -14.37
CA LEU A 116 -49.02 -15.70 -14.08
C LEU A 116 -50.05 -15.90 -15.19
N GLU A 117 -49.63 -15.81 -16.46
CA GLU A 117 -50.50 -16.06 -17.62
C GLU A 117 -50.99 -17.51 -17.63
N TYR A 118 -50.10 -18.47 -17.41
CA TYR A 118 -50.45 -19.89 -17.32
C TYR A 118 -51.44 -20.19 -16.18
N GLY A 119 -51.22 -19.61 -14.99
CA GLY A 119 -52.15 -19.76 -13.87
C GLY A 119 -53.52 -19.17 -14.18
N ARG A 120 -53.56 -18.03 -14.88
CA ARG A 120 -54.81 -17.38 -15.29
C ARG A 120 -55.59 -18.22 -16.30
N THR A 121 -54.93 -18.79 -17.31
CA THR A 121 -55.60 -19.64 -18.30
C THR A 121 -56.16 -20.90 -17.66
N TRP A 122 -55.38 -21.58 -16.83
CA TRP A 122 -55.81 -22.76 -16.09
C TRP A 122 -57.01 -22.49 -15.16
N MET A 123 -57.02 -21.35 -14.45
CA MET A 123 -58.15 -20.96 -13.62
C MET A 123 -59.43 -20.73 -14.43
N ASN A 124 -59.29 -20.10 -15.60
CA ASN A 124 -60.40 -19.87 -16.51
C ASN A 124 -60.95 -21.20 -17.06
N GLU A 125 -60.08 -22.12 -17.46
CA GLU A 125 -60.45 -23.45 -17.95
C GLU A 125 -61.24 -24.23 -16.88
N ARG A 126 -60.74 -24.29 -15.64
CA ARG A 126 -61.45 -24.93 -14.52
C ARG A 126 -62.82 -24.31 -14.24
N ARG A 127 -62.93 -22.97 -14.35
CA ARG A 127 -64.20 -22.28 -14.17
C ARG A 127 -65.19 -22.63 -15.28
N SER A 128 -64.73 -22.77 -16.52
CA SER A 128 -65.57 -23.18 -17.65
C SER A 128 -66.07 -24.61 -17.52
N GLN A 129 -65.20 -25.56 -17.14
CA GLN A 129 -65.60 -26.96 -16.92
C GLN A 129 -66.71 -27.09 -15.86
N ARG A 130 -66.55 -26.41 -14.71
CA ARG A 130 -67.58 -26.40 -13.65
C ARG A 130 -68.93 -25.83 -14.09
N LYS A 131 -68.94 -24.89 -15.04
CA LYS A 131 -70.19 -24.33 -15.58
C LYS A 131 -70.88 -25.32 -16.50
N VAL A 132 -70.13 -26.07 -17.30
CA VAL A 132 -70.66 -27.11 -18.20
C VAL A 132 -71.30 -28.24 -17.40
N ASP A 133 -70.66 -28.69 -16.32
CA ASP A 133 -71.17 -29.76 -15.44
C ASP A 133 -72.49 -29.40 -14.73
N GLN A 134 -72.77 -28.10 -14.51
CA GLN A 134 -74.01 -27.62 -13.88
C GLN A 134 -75.21 -27.54 -14.85
N THR A 135 -74.96 -27.61 -16.16
CA THR A 135 -75.99 -27.50 -17.20
C THR A 135 -76.41 -28.84 -17.82
N GLY A 136 -75.88 -29.96 -17.33
CA GLY A 136 -76.13 -31.31 -17.85
C GLY A 136 -77.10 -32.17 -17.03
N GLY A 137 -78.07 -31.57 -16.33
CA GLY A 137 -79.10 -32.26 -15.52
C GLY A 137 -80.48 -32.18 -16.14
#